data_AF-A0A7K0D0Z3-F1
#
_entry.id   AF-A0A7K0D0Z3-F1
#
_cell.length_a   1.000
_cell.length_b   1.000
_cell.length_c   1.000
_cell.angle_alpha   90.00
_cell.angle_beta   90.00
_cell.angle_gamma   90.00
#
_symmetry.space_group_name_H-M   'P 1'
#
loop_
_entity.id
_entity.type
_entity.pdbx_description
1 polymer ?
#
loop_
_entity_poly.entity_id
_entity_poly.type
_entity_poly.pdbx_seq_one_letter_code
_entity_poly.pdbx_strand_id
1 'polypeptide(L)'
;MIVMSTYMSASVSAPEGIEVNYHPERPMSFGDGVVPAGVDVRFTGTTAYLSLSIEDARALAEQLPQILMLHDAAERVAAEKAVA
;
A
#
# COMPACT_ATOMS: atom_id res chain seq x y z
N MET A 1 -25.73 7.70 -13.87
CA MET A 1 -24.33 7.82 -13.40
C MET A 1 -23.76 6.41 -13.38
N ILE A 2 -22.91 6.06 -14.35
CA ILE A 2 -22.25 4.75 -14.36
C ILE A 2 -20.99 4.91 -13.52
N VAL A 3 -20.99 4.36 -12.31
CA VAL A 3 -19.75 4.19 -11.55
C VAL A 3 -18.99 3.07 -12.23
N MET A 4 -17.98 3.41 -13.02
CA MET A 4 -17.08 2.42 -13.60
C MET A 4 -16.11 1.98 -12.51
N SER A 5 -16.55 1.03 -11.70
CA SER A 5 -15.70 0.36 -10.70
C SER A 5 -14.63 -0.43 -11.45
N THR A 6 -13.47 0.17 -11.63
CA THR A 6 -12.32 -0.51 -12.22
C THR A 6 -11.67 -1.33 -11.11
N TYR A 7 -11.74 -2.66 -11.21
CA TYR A 7 -11.06 -3.57 -10.29
C TYR A 7 -9.68 -3.90 -10.86
N MET A 8 -8.63 -3.54 -10.14
CA MET A 8 -7.26 -3.97 -10.43
C MET A 8 -6.74 -4.81 -9.27
N SER A 9 -6.26 -6.00 -9.58
CA SER A 9 -5.59 -6.89 -8.63
C SER A 9 -4.22 -7.23 -9.18
N ALA A 10 -3.19 -6.90 -8.42
CA ALA A 10 -1.82 -7.34 -8.67
C ALA A 10 -1.36 -8.08 -7.41
N SER A 11 -1.03 -9.36 -7.55
CA SER A 11 -0.43 -10.15 -6.49
C SER A 11 1.07 -10.30 -6.77
N VAL A 12 1.88 -9.92 -5.80
CA VAL A 12 3.32 -10.09 -5.85
C VAL A 12 3.70 -10.94 -4.64
N SER A 13 4.37 -12.07 -4.90
CA SER A 13 5.01 -12.85 -3.83
C SER A 13 6.45 -12.37 -3.70
N ALA A 14 6.66 -11.42 -2.80
CA ALA A 14 8.00 -10.95 -2.47
C ALA A 14 8.42 -11.58 -1.14
N PRO A 15 9.38 -12.53 -1.14
CA PRO A 15 9.80 -13.23 0.07
C PRO A 15 10.51 -12.30 1.08
N GLU A 16 10.96 -11.13 0.62
CA GLU A 16 11.86 -10.24 1.35
C GLU A 16 11.18 -8.96 1.87
N GLY A 17 9.85 -8.85 1.76
CA GLY A 17 9.07 -7.74 2.33
C GLY A 17 8.91 -6.53 1.41
N ILE A 18 8.78 -5.34 2.02
CA ILE A 18 8.56 -4.06 1.33
C ILE A 18 9.57 -2.99 1.74
N GLU A 19 9.85 -2.07 0.82
CA GLU A 19 10.68 -0.88 1.02
C GLU A 19 9.87 0.37 0.64
N VAL A 20 9.98 1.43 1.44
CA VAL A 20 9.21 2.66 1.23
C VAL A 20 10.16 3.80 0.86
N ASN A 21 9.93 4.43 -0.29
CA ASN A 21 10.76 5.49 -0.83
C ASN A 21 9.94 6.73 -1.18
N TYR A 22 10.42 7.91 -0.79
CA TYR A 22 9.87 9.18 -1.27
C TYR A 22 10.44 9.52 -2.64
N HIS A 23 9.60 10.06 -3.52
CA HIS A 23 10.08 10.75 -4.71
C HIS A 23 9.53 12.17 -4.80
N PRO A 24 10.35 13.15 -5.20
CA PRO A 24 9.87 14.49 -5.51
C PRO A 24 9.02 14.49 -6.79
N GLU A 25 8.34 15.61 -7.01
CA GLU A 25 7.73 15.90 -8.31
C GLU A 25 8.82 15.87 -9.40
N ARG A 26 8.51 15.23 -10.53
CA ARG A 26 9.44 15.09 -11.65
C ARG A 26 8.73 15.17 -12.99
N PRO A 27 9.43 15.58 -14.07
CA PRO A 27 8.88 15.49 -15.42
C PRO A 27 8.50 14.04 -15.76
N MET A 28 7.43 13.87 -16.53
CA MET A 28 7.07 12.55 -17.06
C MET A 28 8.13 12.10 -18.07
N SER A 29 8.55 10.83 -18.00
CA SER A 29 9.58 10.30 -18.91
C SER A 29 9.12 10.22 -20.37
N PHE A 30 7.79 10.20 -20.61
CA PHE A 30 7.19 10.14 -21.94
C PHE A 30 5.95 11.04 -21.99
N GLY A 31 5.96 12.04 -22.87
CA GLY A 31 4.86 12.99 -23.06
C GLY A 31 5.02 14.30 -22.27
N ASP A 32 4.07 15.22 -22.47
CA ASP A 32 4.02 16.49 -21.74
C ASP A 32 3.29 16.30 -20.41
N GLY A 33 3.97 16.51 -19.29
CA GLY A 33 3.37 16.43 -17.96
C GLY A 33 4.37 16.30 -16.82
N VAL A 34 3.84 16.33 -15.59
CA VAL A 34 4.58 16.10 -14.35
C VAL A 34 4.01 14.90 -13.61
N VAL A 35 4.89 14.08 -13.05
CA VAL A 35 4.57 13.08 -12.03
C VAL A 35 4.63 13.79 -10.68
N PRO A 36 3.52 13.91 -9.92
CA PRO A 36 3.51 14.61 -8.64
C PRO A 36 4.41 13.92 -7.61
N ALA A 37 4.75 14.62 -6.53
CA ALA A 37 5.46 14.00 -5.42
C ALA A 37 4.63 12.87 -4.78
N GLY A 38 5.31 11.82 -4.33
CA GLY A 38 4.65 10.61 -3.85
C GLY A 38 5.56 9.69 -3.06
N VAL A 39 4.98 8.57 -2.64
CA VAL A 39 5.64 7.50 -1.91
C VAL A 39 5.49 6.20 -2.69
N ASP A 40 6.60 5.57 -3.00
CA ASP A 40 6.63 4.25 -3.63
C ASP A 40 6.83 3.18 -2.57
N VAL A 41 5.86 2.28 -2.45
CA VAL A 41 5.98 1.03 -1.70
C VAL A 41 6.44 -0.06 -2.66
N ARG A 42 7.73 -0.38 -2.63
CA ARG A 42 8.36 -1.37 -3.49
C ARG A 42 8.40 -2.73 -2.82
N PHE A 43 8.15 -3.78 -3.58
CA PHE A 43 8.36 -5.15 -3.13
C PHE A 43 9.82 -5.56 -3.36
N THR A 44 10.52 -5.92 -2.28
CA THR A 44 11.95 -6.28 -2.34
C THR A 44 12.18 -7.44 -3.31
N GLY A 45 13.24 -7.36 -4.12
CA GLY A 45 13.56 -8.36 -5.14
C GLY A 45 12.72 -8.29 -6.41
N THR A 46 11.84 -7.28 -6.57
CA THR A 46 11.00 -7.12 -7.76
C THR A 46 11.02 -5.70 -8.32
N THR A 47 10.52 -5.54 -9.55
CA THR A 47 10.26 -4.22 -10.16
C THR A 47 8.84 -3.72 -9.87
N ALA A 48 8.06 -4.45 -9.08
CA ALA A 48 6.71 -4.07 -8.74
C ALA A 48 6.71 -3.10 -7.57
N TYR A 49 5.94 -2.03 -7.70
CA TYR A 49 5.74 -1.05 -6.64
C TYR A 49 4.33 -0.46 -6.73
N LEU A 50 3.82 -0.02 -5.58
CA LEU A 50 2.63 0.78 -5.46
C LEU A 50 3.05 2.23 -5.21
N SER A 51 2.67 3.12 -6.12
CA SER A 51 2.90 4.56 -5.95
C SER A 51 1.67 5.20 -5.31
N LEU A 52 1.88 5.92 -4.23
CA LEU A 52 0.85 6.64 -3.48
C LEU A 52 1.08 8.14 -3.58
N SER A 53 0.00 8.90 -3.75
CA SER A 53 0.06 10.35 -3.53
C SER A 53 0.40 10.63 -2.06
N ILE A 54 0.92 11.82 -1.76
CA ILE A 54 1.18 12.23 -0.38
C ILE A 54 -0.11 12.26 0.46
N GLU A 55 -1.25 12.57 -0.16
CA GLU A 55 -2.55 12.56 0.51
C GLU A 55 -2.97 11.13 0.88
N ASP A 56 -2.91 10.20 -0.07
CA ASP A 56 -3.25 8.79 0.17
C ASP A 56 -2.29 8.14 1.16
N ALA A 57 -1.00 8.48 1.10
CA ALA A 57 0.00 7.99 2.05
C ALA A 57 -0.31 8.44 3.49
N ARG A 58 -0.81 9.68 3.68
CA ARG A 58 -1.26 10.15 4.99
C ARG A 58 -2.53 9.43 5.45
N ALA A 59 -3.52 9.29 4.57
CA ALA A 59 -4.74 8.56 4.87
C ALA A 59 -4.45 7.10 5.27
N LEU A 60 -3.53 6.44 4.57
CA LEU A 60 -3.05 5.11 4.92
C LEU A 60 -2.37 5.10 6.30
N ALA A 61 -1.48 6.05 6.58
CA ALA A 61 -0.78 6.15 7.86
C ALA A 61 -1.73 6.37 9.05
N GLU A 62 -2.84 7.07 8.85
CA GLU A 62 -3.86 7.29 9.87
C GLU A 62 -4.69 6.03 10.16
N GLN A 63 -5.01 5.25 9.13
CA GLN A 63 -5.88 4.08 9.25
C GLN A 63 -5.13 2.80 9.65
N LEU A 64 -3.88 2.65 9.20
CA LEU A 64 -3.10 1.42 9.36
C LEU A 64 -2.95 0.97 10.83
N PRO A 65 -2.64 1.84 11.81
CA PRO A 65 -2.51 1.42 13.20
C PRO A 65 -3.78 0.78 13.77
N GLN A 66 -4.95 1.33 13.42
CA GLN A 66 -6.23 0.78 13.87
C GLN A 66 -6.48 -0.62 13.28
N ILE A 67 -6.16 -0.80 12.00
CA ILE A 67 -6.28 -2.10 11.32
C ILE A 67 -5.37 -3.14 11.99
N LEU A 68 -4.14 -2.79 12.32
CA LEU A 68 -3.19 -3.68 13.00
C LEU A 68 -3.70 -4.08 14.38
N MET A 69 -4.22 -3.13 15.17
CA MET A 69 -4.83 -3.44 16.47
C MET A 69 -6.02 -4.39 16.37
N LEU A 70 -6.87 -4.22 15.35
CA LEU A 70 -8.01 -5.12 15.12
C LEU A 70 -7.55 -6.53 14.76
N HIS A 71 -6.48 -6.65 13.98
CA HIS A 71 -5.87 -7.95 13.67
C HIS A 71 -5.32 -8.62 14.92
N ASP A 72 -4.53 -7.91 15.74
CA ASP A 72 -3.96 -8.46 16.98
C ASP A 72 -5.06 -8.96 17.94
N ALA A 73 -6.16 -8.23 18.04
CA ALA A 73 -7.31 -8.64 18.84
C ALA A 73 -7.97 -9.92 18.27
N ALA A 74 -8.11 -10.02 16.95
CA ALA A 74 -8.65 -11.21 16.29
C ALA A 74 -7.76 -12.44 16.50
N GLU A 75 -6.44 -12.30 16.38
CA GLU A 75 -5.46 -13.36 16.63
C GLU A 75 -5.53 -13.86 18.07
N ARG A 76 -5.65 -12.93 19.03
CA ARG A 76 -5.80 -13.29 20.44
C ARG A 76 -7.07 -14.12 20.68
N VAL A 77 -8.21 -13.70 20.14
CA VAL A 77 -9.48 -14.43 20.28
C VAL A 77 -9.39 -15.81 19.62
N ALA A 78 -8.71 -15.92 18.47
CA ALA A 78 -8.49 -17.20 17.80
C ALA A 78 -7.64 -18.15 18.66
N ALA A 79 -6.57 -17.64 19.29
CA ALA A 79 -5.74 -18.42 20.19
C ALA A 79 -6.49 -18.90 21.43
N GLU A 80 -7.32 -18.04 22.05
CA GLU A 80 -8.14 -18.40 23.22
C GLU A 80 -9.15 -19.52 22.88
N LYS A 81 -9.76 -19.48 21.68
CA LYS A 81 -10.67 -20.53 21.22
C LYS A 81 -9.98 -21.85 20.88
N ALA A 82 -8.71 -21.84 20.49
CA ALA A 82 -7.97 -23.05 20.15
C ALA A 82 -7.56 -23.88 21.38
N VAL A 83 -7.57 -23.26 22.57
CA VAL A 83 -7.20 -23.90 23.85
C VAL A 83 -8.44 -24.37 24.65
N ALA A 84 -9.64 -23.91 24.28
CA ALA A 84 -10.93 -24.27 24.89
C ALA A 84 -11.56 -25.50 24.21
#